data_AF-A0A7X9FSH1-F1
#
_entry.id   AF-A0A7X9FSH1-F1
#
_cell.length_a   1.000
_cell.length_b   1.000
_cell.length_c   1.000
_cell.angle_alpha   90.00
_cell.angle_beta   90.00
_cell.angle_gamma   90.00
#
_symmetry.space_group_name_H-M   'P 1'
#
loop_
_entity.id
_entity.type
_entity.pdbx_description
1 polymer ?
#
loop_
_entity_poly.entity_id
_entity_poly.type
_entity_poly.pdbx_seq_one_letter_code
_entity_poly.pdbx_strand_id
1 'polypeptide(L)'
;MSEKEFFDKDFVDEDWLSTPRRQEGEVDRRSVTTDPNKSRRKNRHPLLISLLICVGVILISIFSFKKSNFPILQIGFYTGKIESLNGNSIPLFAMRDKAGRKMLIWPLEKGWKASIVPVDVPAGSEEKSIDAISIKRQGEEFLLSGNESSKGRYEGAVGSSSKKAVGHWTLHLLDSNLIRTYENTETSDINWLALKTELDEIEAKLALSEKRIPEQQKEIEKLMSYIDEKESLKANAEKKYNDEKMRAEKLKEALVQKQSEMERLEQKVRLAYKVTEMGKLVSLARESLEKDKAWIQIMLGHNVETETPEFQEAYNKAKRIVTLKRQLAEEQERIYALLHPGEMKNSVEQTEAQ
;
A
#
# COMPACT_ATOMS: atom_id res chain seq x y z
N MET A 1 -11.45 -16.41 -30.49
CA MET A 1 -10.58 -15.23 -30.34
C MET A 1 -10.99 -14.50 -29.08
N SER A 2 -10.01 -13.86 -28.41
CA SER A 2 -9.94 -13.26 -27.05
C SER A 2 -9.79 -14.26 -25.89
N GLU A 3 -8.55 -14.52 -25.40
CA GLU A 3 -7.75 -13.67 -24.46
C GLU A 3 -8.43 -13.65 -23.09
N LYS A 4 -8.14 -14.54 -22.13
CA LYS A 4 -6.87 -15.04 -21.54
C LYS A 4 -6.01 -13.93 -20.92
N GLU A 5 -5.76 -14.14 -19.62
CA GLU A 5 -4.81 -13.49 -18.72
C GLU A 5 -5.30 -12.26 -17.94
N PHE A 6 -5.82 -12.49 -16.73
CA PHE A 6 -5.49 -11.64 -15.57
C PHE A 6 -5.86 -12.31 -14.24
N PHE A 7 -4.92 -12.23 -13.30
CA PHE A 7 -4.94 -12.61 -11.88
C PHE A 7 -4.86 -14.09 -11.50
N ASP A 8 -3.62 -14.50 -11.28
CA ASP A 8 -3.28 -15.55 -10.33
C ASP A 8 -2.12 -15.05 -9.45
N LYS A 9 -2.14 -15.47 -8.17
CA LYS A 9 -1.12 -15.31 -7.11
C LYS A 9 -1.30 -14.19 -6.07
N ASP A 10 -2.02 -14.58 -5.03
CA ASP A 10 -1.47 -14.83 -3.68
C ASP A 10 -0.74 -13.69 -3.00
N PHE A 11 -1.55 -12.97 -2.24
CA PHE A 11 -1.20 -12.16 -1.10
C PHE A 11 -1.34 -13.03 0.17
N VAL A 12 -0.52 -12.73 1.18
CA VAL A 12 -0.46 -13.30 2.55
C VAL A 12 0.55 -14.45 2.73
N ASP A 13 1.72 -14.13 3.30
CA ASP A 13 2.01 -14.60 4.65
C ASP A 13 3.00 -13.69 5.38
N GLU A 14 2.68 -13.52 6.66
CA GLU A 14 3.35 -12.73 7.68
C GLU A 14 4.73 -13.30 8.02
N ASP A 15 5.75 -12.45 8.12
CA ASP A 15 6.96 -12.77 8.87
C ASP A 15 7.60 -11.49 9.43
N TRP A 16 6.82 -10.75 10.22
CA TRP A 16 7.31 -9.66 11.05
C TRP A 16 7.72 -10.21 12.41
N LEU A 17 8.93 -10.75 12.54
CA LEU A 17 9.71 -10.85 13.78
C LEU A 17 11.06 -11.56 13.53
N SER A 18 12.01 -10.86 12.88
CA SER A 18 13.43 -11.20 13.01
C SER A 18 14.29 -9.93 13.00
N THR A 19 14.48 -9.37 14.18
CA THR A 19 15.49 -8.37 14.46
C THR A 19 16.88 -9.02 14.30
N PRO A 20 17.77 -8.53 13.42
CA PRO A 20 19.15 -8.97 13.43
C PRO A 20 19.84 -8.42 14.69
N ARG A 21 20.21 -9.36 15.56
CA ARG A 21 21.10 -9.19 16.71
C ARG A 21 22.37 -8.47 16.26
N ARG A 22 22.58 -7.30 16.85
CA ARG A 22 23.81 -6.49 16.79
C ARG A 22 24.98 -7.38 17.26
N GLN A 23 25.78 -7.91 16.32
CA GLN A 23 27.06 -8.53 16.65
C GLN A 23 28.05 -7.42 17.00
N GLU A 24 28.53 -7.48 18.23
CA GLU A 24 29.61 -6.67 18.76
C GLU A 24 30.87 -6.97 17.93
N GLY A 25 31.33 -5.95 17.21
CA GLY A 25 32.61 -5.97 16.51
C GLY A 25 33.74 -6.02 17.52
N GLU A 26 34.36 -7.17 17.60
CA GLU A 26 35.59 -7.49 18.31
C GLU A 26 36.70 -6.49 17.91
N VAL A 27 37.19 -5.75 18.90
CA VAL A 27 38.32 -4.82 18.77
C VAL A 27 39.59 -5.65 18.65
N ASP A 28 39.97 -5.99 17.42
CA ASP A 28 41.21 -6.69 17.12
C ASP A 28 42.40 -5.73 17.31
N ARG A 29 42.90 -5.68 18.55
CA ARG A 29 44.18 -5.04 18.91
C ARG A 29 45.32 -5.89 18.34
N ARG A 30 45.64 -5.69 17.05
CA ARG A 30 46.93 -6.12 16.51
C ARG A 30 47.91 -4.96 16.53
N SER A 31 48.78 -5.02 17.51
CA SER A 31 50.06 -4.31 17.57
C SER A 31 50.83 -4.50 16.26
N VAL A 32 50.93 -3.42 15.47
CA VAL A 32 51.88 -3.33 14.38
C VAL A 32 53.27 -3.13 15.00
N THR A 33 53.99 -4.24 15.16
CA THR A 33 55.43 -4.25 15.37
C THR A 33 56.09 -3.64 14.14
N THR A 34 56.66 -2.45 14.30
CA THR A 34 57.55 -1.84 13.31
C THR A 34 58.86 -2.62 13.30
N ASP A 35 59.09 -3.39 12.24
CA ASP A 35 60.38 -3.99 11.90
C ASP A 35 61.26 -2.93 11.20
N PRO A 36 62.38 -2.46 11.78
CA PRO A 36 63.26 -1.50 11.14
C PRO A 36 64.41 -2.25 10.45
N ASN A 37 64.15 -2.99 9.36
CA ASN A 37 65.26 -3.47 8.54
C ASN A 37 64.86 -3.82 7.10
N LYS A 38 64.75 -2.80 6.24
CA LYS A 38 64.83 -2.97 4.78
C LYS A 38 65.83 -2.01 4.17
N SER A 39 67.05 -2.54 4.05
CA SER A 39 67.98 -2.38 2.94
C SER A 39 67.83 -1.12 2.08
N ARG A 40 68.71 -0.16 2.36
CA ARG A 40 69.17 0.88 1.42
C ARG A 40 69.61 0.24 0.10
N ARG A 41 68.70 0.12 -0.87
CA ARG A 41 69.07 0.12 -2.29
C ARG A 41 69.02 1.55 -2.79
N LYS A 42 70.21 2.08 -3.11
CA LYS A 42 70.43 3.38 -3.75
C LYS A 42 69.64 3.44 -5.06
N ASN A 43 68.49 4.13 -5.05
CA ASN A 43 67.80 4.57 -6.26
C ASN A 43 68.67 5.61 -6.96
N ARG A 44 69.48 5.17 -7.94
CA ARG A 44 70.42 6.02 -8.68
C ARG A 44 69.78 6.93 -9.74
N HIS A 45 68.46 6.99 -9.87
CA HIS A 45 67.82 7.75 -10.96
C HIS A 45 66.51 8.49 -10.57
N PRO A 46 66.51 9.39 -9.56
CA PRO A 46 65.31 10.18 -9.23
C PRO A 46 64.87 11.10 -10.38
N LEU A 47 65.80 11.54 -11.22
CA LEU A 47 65.52 12.41 -12.37
C LEU A 47 64.79 11.69 -13.51
N LEU A 48 65.05 10.40 -13.73
CA LEU A 48 64.32 9.63 -14.76
C LEU A 48 62.87 9.37 -14.34
N ILE A 49 62.63 9.19 -13.04
CA ILE A 49 61.27 8.98 -12.52
C ILE A 49 60.45 10.28 -12.63
N SER A 50 61.01 11.45 -12.28
CA SER A 50 60.28 12.71 -12.42
C SER A 50 60.02 13.06 -13.88
N LEU A 51 60.95 12.75 -14.78
CA LEU A 51 60.77 12.98 -16.22
C LEU A 51 59.70 12.06 -16.81
N LEU A 52 59.66 10.78 -16.39
CA LEU A 52 58.58 9.86 -16.77
C LEU A 52 57.22 10.30 -16.23
N ILE A 53 57.15 10.85 -15.02
CA ILE A 53 55.90 11.42 -14.47
C ILE A 53 55.47 12.65 -15.28
N CYS A 54 56.38 13.57 -15.60
CA CYS A 54 56.04 14.74 -16.43
C CYS A 54 55.57 14.34 -17.83
N VAL A 55 56.27 13.41 -18.49
CA VAL A 55 55.86 12.90 -19.80
C VAL A 55 54.52 12.16 -19.71
N GLY A 56 54.30 11.39 -18.64
CA GLY A 56 53.02 10.73 -18.35
C GLY A 56 51.87 11.73 -18.18
N VAL A 57 52.07 12.81 -17.42
CA VAL A 57 51.05 13.87 -17.24
C VAL A 57 50.77 14.60 -18.55
N ILE A 58 51.80 14.88 -19.36
CA ILE A 58 51.63 15.51 -20.68
C ILE A 58 50.88 14.56 -21.62
N LEU A 59 51.23 13.27 -21.67
CA LEU A 59 50.55 12.29 -22.51
C LEU A 59 49.10 12.05 -22.07
N ILE A 60 48.81 11.99 -20.77
CA ILE A 60 47.44 11.88 -20.23
C ILE A 60 46.62 13.14 -20.56
N SER A 61 47.25 14.31 -20.53
CA SER A 61 46.60 15.58 -20.93
C SER A 61 46.29 15.61 -22.43
N ILE A 62 47.19 15.11 -23.28
CA ILE A 62 46.99 15.05 -24.74
C ILE A 62 45.95 13.98 -25.12
N PHE A 63 45.98 12.79 -24.49
CA PHE A 63 45.05 11.69 -24.79
C PHE A 63 43.65 11.85 -24.17
N SER A 64 43.48 12.74 -23.19
CA SER A 64 42.17 13.07 -22.62
C SER A 64 41.28 13.90 -23.56
N PHE A 65 41.78 14.35 -24.72
CA PHE A 65 40.94 14.81 -25.84
C PHE A 65 40.21 13.64 -26.56
N LYS A 66 39.70 12.68 -25.78
CA LYS A 66 38.65 11.74 -26.21
C LYS A 66 37.42 12.53 -26.64
N LYS A 67 36.62 11.94 -27.53
CA LYS A 67 35.36 12.49 -28.08
C LYS A 67 34.70 13.43 -27.07
N SER A 68 34.67 14.70 -27.43
CA SER A 68 34.09 15.77 -26.63
C SER A 68 32.58 15.52 -26.56
N ASN A 69 32.14 14.87 -25.49
CA ASN A 69 30.73 14.60 -25.27
C ASN A 69 30.16 15.64 -24.30
N PHE A 70 28.86 15.89 -24.41
CA PHE A 70 28.11 16.71 -23.46
C PHE A 70 27.23 15.80 -22.59
N PRO A 71 27.18 15.99 -21.26
CA PRO A 71 26.40 15.12 -20.39
C PRO A 71 24.90 15.30 -20.64
N ILE A 72 24.15 14.21 -20.64
CA ILE A 72 22.69 14.28 -20.73
C ILE A 72 22.15 14.87 -19.42
N LEU A 73 21.59 16.09 -19.51
CA LEU A 73 20.97 16.76 -18.36
C LEU A 73 19.70 16.02 -17.94
N GLN A 74 19.35 16.02 -16.66
CA GLN A 74 18.03 15.56 -16.20
C GLN A 74 16.92 16.52 -16.69
N ILE A 75 15.66 16.09 -16.62
CA ILE A 75 14.52 16.95 -16.96
C ILE A 75 14.47 18.10 -15.94
N GLY A 76 14.44 19.35 -16.41
CA GLY A 76 14.42 20.52 -15.54
C GLY A 76 15.10 21.75 -16.13
N PHE A 77 15.34 22.71 -15.24
CA PHE A 77 15.93 24.01 -15.55
C PHE A 77 17.30 24.11 -14.90
N TYR A 78 18.25 24.72 -15.60
CA TYR A 78 19.63 24.83 -15.19
C TYR A 78 20.11 26.26 -15.35
N THR A 79 20.90 26.71 -14.38
CA THR A 79 21.61 27.99 -14.42
C THR A 79 23.08 27.78 -14.15
N GLY A 80 23.92 28.61 -14.72
CA GLY A 80 25.35 28.61 -14.45
C GLY A 80 26.05 29.68 -15.26
N LYS A 81 27.28 29.42 -15.67
CA LYS A 81 28.11 30.40 -16.35
C LYS A 81 29.13 29.78 -17.28
N ILE A 82 29.54 30.54 -18.28
CA ILE A 82 30.70 30.30 -19.12
C ILE A 82 31.79 31.28 -18.69
N GLU A 83 32.88 30.77 -18.16
CA GLU A 83 34.07 31.52 -17.80
C GLU A 83 35.10 31.44 -18.93
N SER A 84 35.36 32.56 -19.59
CA SER A 84 36.44 32.66 -20.56
C SER A 84 37.81 32.65 -19.87
N LEU A 85 38.85 32.18 -20.55
CA LEU A 85 40.25 32.33 -20.13
C LEU A 85 40.64 33.80 -19.85
N ASN A 86 39.92 34.77 -20.43
CA ASN A 86 40.14 36.20 -20.20
C ASN A 86 39.47 36.72 -18.92
N GLY A 87 38.81 35.86 -18.13
CA GLY A 87 38.13 36.22 -16.87
C GLY A 87 36.69 36.71 -17.02
N ASN A 88 36.17 36.83 -18.25
CA ASN A 88 34.78 37.19 -18.48
C ASN A 88 33.85 36.03 -18.14
N SER A 89 32.84 36.28 -17.30
CA SER A 89 31.81 35.31 -16.93
C SER A 89 30.49 35.66 -17.63
N ILE A 90 29.97 34.73 -18.41
CA ILE A 90 28.72 34.87 -19.17
C ILE A 90 27.67 33.97 -18.52
N PRO A 91 26.51 34.48 -18.07
CA PRO A 91 25.47 33.61 -17.52
C PRO A 91 24.98 32.62 -18.57
N LEU A 92 24.77 31.37 -18.17
CA LEU A 92 24.35 30.28 -19.03
C LEU A 92 23.05 29.70 -18.50
N PHE A 93 22.03 29.65 -19.35
CA PHE A 93 20.78 28.97 -19.07
C PHE A 93 20.67 27.69 -19.88
N ALA A 94 20.15 26.63 -19.29
CA ALA A 94 19.78 25.44 -20.01
C ALA A 94 18.45 24.87 -19.50
N MET A 95 17.70 24.21 -20.39
CA MET A 95 16.43 23.59 -20.05
C MET A 95 16.29 22.29 -20.83
N ARG A 96 15.89 21.21 -20.16
CA ARG A 96 15.45 19.97 -20.81
C ARG A 96 13.95 19.85 -20.72
N ASP A 97 13.28 19.64 -21.85
CA ASP A 97 11.83 19.60 -21.91
C ASP A 97 11.22 18.42 -21.12
N LYS A 98 9.94 18.54 -20.75
CA LYS A 98 9.20 17.50 -20.00
C LYS A 98 9.12 16.16 -20.76
N ALA A 99 9.21 16.20 -22.09
CA ALA A 99 9.24 14.99 -22.93
C ALA A 99 10.63 14.32 -22.97
N GLY A 100 11.68 14.99 -22.47
CA GLY A 100 13.06 14.55 -22.48
C GLY A 100 13.73 14.55 -23.87
N ARG A 101 13.07 15.08 -24.91
CA ARG A 101 13.47 14.97 -26.33
C ARG A 101 14.25 16.17 -26.84
N LYS A 102 14.16 17.31 -26.17
CA LYS A 102 14.83 18.55 -26.58
C LYS A 102 15.48 19.22 -25.40
N MET A 103 16.63 19.80 -25.66
CA MET A 103 17.36 20.61 -24.73
C MET A 103 17.63 21.98 -25.34
N LEU A 104 17.31 23.03 -24.60
CA LEU A 104 17.64 24.41 -24.92
C LEU A 104 18.89 24.80 -24.14
N ILE A 105 19.88 25.38 -24.80
CA ILE A 105 21.04 26.01 -24.16
C ILE A 105 21.17 27.43 -24.66
N TRP A 106 21.27 28.39 -23.74
CA TRP A 106 21.26 29.80 -24.05
C TRP A 106 22.22 30.59 -23.14
N PRO A 107 23.34 31.07 -23.70
CA PRO A 107 24.17 32.08 -23.05
C PRO A 107 23.45 33.43 -23.04
N LEU A 108 23.22 34.00 -21.85
CA LEU A 108 22.46 35.23 -21.63
C LEU A 108 23.34 36.48 -21.79
N GLU A 109 24.04 36.61 -22.92
CA GLU A 109 24.82 37.79 -23.27
C GLU A 109 24.51 38.21 -24.72
N LYS A 110 24.55 39.52 -24.99
CA LYS A 110 24.27 40.08 -26.32
C LYS A 110 25.19 39.47 -27.40
N GLY A 111 24.58 39.00 -28.48
CA GLY A 111 25.29 38.43 -29.64
C GLY A 111 25.42 36.91 -29.63
N TRP A 112 25.05 36.24 -28.53
CA TRP A 112 24.89 34.79 -28.48
C TRP A 112 23.51 34.37 -28.97
N LYS A 113 23.45 33.22 -29.65
CA LYS A 113 22.20 32.60 -30.09
C LYS A 113 21.89 31.37 -29.24
N ALA A 114 20.63 31.22 -28.87
CA ALA A 114 20.14 30.00 -28.24
C ALA A 114 20.26 28.80 -29.20
N SER A 115 20.62 27.65 -28.65
CA SER A 115 20.77 26.39 -29.37
C SER A 115 19.75 25.38 -28.87
N ILE A 116 19.00 24.77 -29.80
CA ILE A 116 18.06 23.70 -29.50
C ILE A 116 18.68 22.40 -29.99
N VAL A 117 18.96 21.51 -29.06
CA VAL A 117 19.63 20.23 -29.29
C VAL A 117 18.59 19.12 -29.12
N PRO A 118 18.35 18.29 -30.16
CA PRO A 118 17.57 17.08 -30.00
C PRO A 118 18.33 16.09 -29.11
N VAL A 119 17.61 15.47 -28.17
CA VAL A 119 18.14 14.49 -27.23
C VAL A 119 17.46 13.16 -27.57
N ASP A 120 18.02 12.49 -28.57
CA ASP A 120 17.55 11.17 -29.02
C ASP A 120 18.23 10.09 -28.16
N VAL A 121 17.68 9.84 -26.98
CA VAL A 121 18.14 8.75 -26.10
C VAL A 121 17.23 7.55 -26.34
N PRO A 122 17.72 6.44 -26.93
CA PRO A 122 16.94 5.23 -27.10
C PRO A 122 16.38 4.76 -25.75
N ALA A 123 15.12 4.37 -25.71
CA ALA A 123 14.54 3.77 -24.52
C ALA A 123 15.36 2.52 -24.12
N GLY A 124 16.01 2.56 -22.96
CA GLY A 124 16.86 1.47 -22.45
C GLY A 124 18.37 1.63 -22.71
N SER A 125 18.84 2.71 -23.37
CA SER A 125 20.28 2.95 -23.46
C SER A 125 20.83 3.50 -22.14
N GLU A 126 21.93 2.93 -21.64
CA GLU A 126 22.71 3.50 -20.54
C GLU A 126 23.59 4.69 -20.96
N GLU A 127 23.35 5.26 -22.15
CA GLU A 127 24.13 6.36 -22.66
C GLU A 127 23.93 7.60 -21.79
N LYS A 128 25.01 8.08 -21.16
CA LYS A 128 24.99 9.23 -20.23
C LYS A 128 25.41 10.54 -20.90
N SER A 129 25.74 10.50 -22.18
CA SER A 129 26.32 11.64 -22.88
C SER A 129 25.90 11.69 -24.35
N ILE A 130 25.70 12.88 -24.88
CA ILE A 130 25.46 13.18 -26.29
C ILE A 130 26.70 13.84 -26.91
N ASP A 131 26.67 14.10 -28.21
CA ASP A 131 27.70 14.89 -28.87
C ASP A 131 27.84 16.31 -28.27
N ALA A 132 29.03 16.90 -28.38
CA ALA A 132 29.27 18.26 -27.94
C ALA A 132 28.25 19.24 -28.54
N ILE A 133 27.81 20.19 -27.71
CA ILE A 133 26.78 21.13 -28.11
C ILE A 133 27.40 22.36 -28.75
N SER A 134 26.96 22.65 -29.96
CA SER A 134 27.32 23.87 -30.68
C SER A 134 26.47 25.06 -30.20
N ILE A 135 27.16 26.11 -29.77
CA ILE A 135 26.60 27.44 -29.51
C ILE A 135 27.32 28.46 -30.40
N LYS A 136 26.60 29.51 -30.85
CA LYS A 136 27.13 30.49 -31.82
C LYS A 136 27.15 31.90 -31.24
N ARG A 137 28.25 32.62 -31.45
CA ARG A 137 28.43 34.04 -31.13
C ARG A 137 28.97 34.78 -32.35
N GLN A 138 28.24 35.76 -32.86
CA GLN A 138 28.70 36.62 -33.98
C GLN A 138 29.23 35.85 -35.22
N GLY A 139 28.77 34.62 -35.46
CA GLY A 139 29.21 33.77 -36.57
C GLY A 139 30.30 32.76 -36.20
N GLU A 140 30.94 32.90 -35.04
CA GLU A 140 31.87 31.90 -34.50
C GLU A 140 31.11 30.80 -33.76
N GLU A 141 31.61 29.57 -33.89
CA GLU A 141 31.05 28.37 -33.29
C GLU A 141 31.91 27.88 -32.14
N PHE A 142 31.27 27.68 -30.99
CA PHE A 142 31.87 27.12 -29.79
C PHE A 142 31.19 25.80 -29.44
N LEU A 143 31.99 24.84 -29.00
CA LEU A 143 31.56 23.51 -28.61
C LEU A 143 31.63 23.38 -27.09
N LEU A 144 30.50 23.04 -26.48
CA LEU A 144 30.40 22.70 -25.07
C LEU A 144 30.57 21.19 -24.91
N SER A 145 31.53 20.79 -24.09
CA SER A 145 31.75 19.38 -23.71
C SER A 145 32.07 19.29 -22.24
N GLY A 146 31.74 18.18 -21.59
CA GLY A 146 31.90 18.05 -20.15
C GLY A 146 31.31 16.77 -19.58
N ASN A 147 31.13 16.78 -18.27
CA ASN A 147 30.62 15.66 -17.50
C ASN A 147 29.80 16.13 -16.31
N GLU A 148 29.06 15.20 -15.71
CA GLU A 148 28.43 15.43 -14.41
C GLU A 148 29.52 15.39 -13.33
N SER A 149 29.66 16.49 -12.59
CA SER A 149 30.63 16.63 -11.50
C SER A 149 30.06 16.11 -10.18
N SER A 150 28.79 16.43 -9.91
CA SER A 150 28.00 15.89 -8.80
C SER A 150 26.52 15.86 -9.18
N LYS A 151 25.66 15.20 -8.39
CA LYS A 151 24.23 15.06 -8.69
C LYS A 151 23.59 16.44 -8.96
N GLY A 152 23.19 16.69 -10.20
CA GLY A 152 22.58 17.95 -10.63
C GLY A 152 23.56 19.12 -10.83
N ARG A 153 24.88 18.86 -10.83
CA ARG A 153 25.92 19.83 -11.23
C ARG A 153 26.76 19.27 -12.37
N TYR A 154 26.86 20.07 -13.42
CA TYR A 154 27.56 19.72 -14.64
C TYR A 154 28.62 20.77 -14.92
N GLU A 155 29.78 20.34 -15.39
CA GLU A 155 30.86 21.25 -15.72
C GLU A 155 31.66 20.72 -16.91
N GLY A 156 32.39 21.62 -17.58
CA GLY A 156 33.11 21.21 -18.76
C GLY A 156 33.89 22.32 -19.45
N ALA A 157 34.47 21.99 -20.60
CA ALA A 157 35.27 22.91 -21.39
C ALA A 157 34.45 23.53 -22.53
N VAL A 158 34.75 24.79 -22.83
CA VAL A 158 34.30 25.49 -24.03
C VAL A 158 35.46 25.50 -25.03
N GLY A 159 35.28 24.84 -26.18
CA GLY A 159 36.24 24.82 -27.27
C GLY A 159 35.80 25.70 -28.44
N SER A 160 36.74 26.34 -29.14
CA SER A 160 36.49 26.90 -30.48
C SER A 160 36.54 25.78 -31.52
N SER A 161 35.90 25.93 -32.68
CA SER A 161 36.02 24.98 -33.81
C SER A 161 37.48 24.72 -34.22
N SER A 162 38.39 25.65 -33.91
CA SER A 162 39.85 25.53 -34.06
C SER A 162 40.53 24.59 -33.05
N LYS A 163 39.76 23.87 -32.21
CA LYS A 163 40.21 22.88 -31.21
C LYS A 163 41.07 23.42 -30.07
N LYS A 164 41.13 24.73 -29.87
CA LYS A 164 41.70 25.32 -28.64
C LYS A 164 40.60 25.51 -27.59
N ALA A 165 40.89 25.10 -26.35
CA ALA A 165 40.05 25.41 -25.21
C ALA A 165 40.07 26.93 -24.97
N VAL A 166 38.88 27.54 -24.89
CA VAL A 166 38.67 28.99 -24.74
C VAL A 166 38.12 29.34 -23.36
N GLY A 167 37.53 28.37 -22.65
CA GLY A 167 36.95 28.60 -21.35
C GLY A 167 36.43 27.33 -20.67
N HIS A 168 35.76 27.55 -19.55
CA HIS A 168 35.09 26.55 -18.74
C HIS A 168 33.61 26.92 -18.61
N TRP A 169 32.72 25.93 -18.49
CA TRP A 169 31.31 26.17 -18.23
C TRP A 169 30.85 25.36 -17.04
N THR A 170 29.90 25.90 -16.29
CA THR A 170 29.21 25.22 -15.20
C THR A 170 27.70 25.35 -15.37
N LEU A 171 26.97 24.33 -14.94
CA LEU A 171 25.51 24.31 -14.86
C LEU A 171 25.09 23.65 -13.54
N HIS A 172 24.06 24.21 -12.93
CA HIS A 172 23.46 23.72 -11.70
C HIS A 172 21.95 23.60 -11.89
N LEU A 173 21.38 22.46 -11.48
CA LEU A 173 19.94 22.24 -11.48
C LEU A 173 19.29 23.28 -10.57
N LEU A 174 18.32 24.03 -11.10
CA LEU A 174 17.45 24.86 -10.29
C LEU A 174 16.50 23.93 -9.52
N ASP A 175 16.78 23.72 -8.24
CA ASP A 175 15.79 23.18 -7.32
C ASP A 175 14.85 24.31 -6.89
N SER A 176 13.56 24.01 -6.78
CA SER A 176 12.52 24.83 -6.15
C SER A 176 12.97 25.51 -4.85
N ASN A 177 13.83 24.83 -4.06
CA ASN A 177 14.37 25.36 -2.81
C ASN A 177 15.46 26.43 -2.99
N LEU A 178 16.20 26.41 -4.10
CA LEU A 178 17.30 27.35 -4.39
C LEU A 178 16.81 28.70 -4.90
N ILE A 179 15.56 28.78 -5.37
CA ILE A 179 14.91 30.01 -5.86
C ILE A 179 14.95 31.11 -4.79
N ARG A 180 14.78 30.76 -3.52
CA ARG A 180 14.83 31.70 -2.38
C ARG A 180 16.19 32.34 -2.17
N THR A 181 17.27 31.72 -2.66
CA THR A 181 18.63 32.22 -2.48
C THR A 181 19.05 33.21 -3.58
N TYR A 182 18.35 33.22 -4.72
CA TYR A 182 18.66 34.08 -5.88
C TYR A 182 17.92 35.43 -5.88
N GLU A 183 17.15 35.73 -4.83
CA GLU A 183 16.45 37.02 -4.65
C GLU A 183 17.40 38.24 -4.69
N ASN A 184 18.72 38.02 -4.55
CA ASN A 184 19.77 39.06 -4.55
C ASN A 184 20.61 39.16 -5.84
N THR A 185 20.35 38.39 -6.91
CA THR A 185 21.07 38.55 -8.19
C THR A 185 20.31 39.46 -9.15
N GLU A 186 20.97 40.52 -9.65
CA GLU A 186 20.42 41.59 -10.51
C GLU A 186 19.85 41.14 -11.87
N THR A 187 19.87 39.85 -12.20
CA THR A 187 19.35 39.34 -13.47
C THR A 187 17.86 39.00 -13.36
N SER A 188 17.01 39.94 -13.77
CA SER A 188 15.53 39.80 -13.83
C SER A 188 15.06 38.48 -14.45
N ASP A 189 15.82 37.96 -15.40
CA ASP A 189 15.47 36.79 -16.20
C ASP A 189 15.52 35.49 -15.39
N ILE A 190 16.44 35.39 -14.42
CA ILE A 190 16.55 34.22 -13.53
C ILE A 190 15.34 34.18 -12.57
N ASN A 191 14.93 35.34 -12.05
CA ASN A 191 13.77 35.45 -11.17
C ASN A 191 12.47 35.10 -11.93
N TRP A 192 12.33 35.56 -13.17
CA TRP A 192 11.18 35.19 -14.00
C TRP A 192 11.10 33.66 -14.26
N LEU A 193 12.23 33.02 -14.58
CA LEU A 193 12.29 31.57 -14.78
C LEU A 193 11.88 30.82 -13.50
N ALA A 194 12.41 31.24 -12.36
CA ALA A 194 12.07 30.66 -11.06
C ALA A 194 10.57 30.77 -10.75
N LEU A 195 9.98 31.96 -10.92
CA LEU A 195 8.54 32.18 -10.76
C LEU A 195 7.73 31.32 -11.73
N LYS A 196 8.19 31.15 -12.97
CA LYS A 196 7.50 30.30 -13.94
C LYS A 196 7.53 28.83 -13.54
N THR A 197 8.63 28.34 -12.99
CA THR A 197 8.71 26.97 -12.46
C THR A 197 7.79 26.74 -11.27
N GLU A 198 7.73 27.69 -10.35
CA GLU A 198 6.83 27.61 -9.19
C GLU A 198 5.36 27.62 -9.62
N LEU A 199 5.00 28.46 -10.59
CA LEU A 199 3.65 28.49 -11.18
C LEU A 199 3.27 27.13 -11.79
N ASP A 200 4.15 26.55 -12.62
CA ASP A 200 3.94 25.24 -13.24
C ASP A 200 3.75 24.12 -12.19
N GLU A 201 4.50 24.17 -11.08
CA GLU A 201 4.36 23.22 -9.97
C GLU A 201 3.03 23.39 -9.23
N ILE A 202 2.61 24.63 -8.98
CA ILE A 202 1.33 24.93 -8.34
C ILE A 202 0.17 24.49 -9.22
N GLU A 203 0.21 24.77 -10.52
CA GLU A 203 -0.80 24.33 -11.49
C GLU A 203 -0.91 22.80 -11.52
N ALA A 204 0.22 22.09 -11.51
CA ALA A 204 0.23 20.63 -11.45
C ALA A 204 -0.40 20.08 -10.16
N LYS A 205 -0.08 20.68 -9.00
CA LYS A 205 -0.68 20.32 -7.70
C LYS A 205 -2.18 20.62 -7.66
N LEU A 206 -2.60 21.72 -8.26
CA LEU A 206 -4.00 22.13 -8.37
C LEU A 206 -4.79 21.12 -9.22
N ALA A 207 -4.27 20.77 -10.40
CA ALA A 207 -4.89 19.77 -11.28
C ALA A 207 -5.02 18.38 -10.62
N LEU A 208 -4.02 17.97 -9.83
CA LEU A 208 -4.11 16.72 -9.04
C LEU A 208 -5.19 16.81 -7.95
N SER A 209 -5.31 17.95 -7.30
CA SER A 209 -6.30 18.17 -6.24
C SER A 209 -7.73 18.21 -6.81
N GLU A 210 -7.93 18.89 -7.94
CA GLU A 210 -9.22 18.93 -8.66
C GLU A 210 -9.69 17.53 -9.08
N LYS A 211 -8.78 16.62 -9.41
CA LYS A 211 -9.13 15.21 -9.69
C LYS A 211 -9.52 14.42 -8.44
N ARG A 212 -8.94 14.72 -7.28
CA ARG A 212 -9.22 14.01 -6.03
C ARG A 212 -10.54 14.41 -5.37
N ILE A 213 -10.96 15.67 -5.54
CA ILE A 213 -12.23 16.17 -4.98
C ILE A 213 -13.44 15.30 -5.36
N PRO A 214 -13.70 14.96 -6.64
CA PRO A 214 -14.86 14.14 -7.00
C PRO A 214 -14.74 12.69 -6.49
N GLU A 215 -13.53 12.14 -6.34
CA GLU A 215 -13.33 10.82 -5.75
C GLU A 215 -13.72 10.82 -4.26
N GLN A 216 -13.28 11.83 -3.52
CA GLN A 216 -13.64 12.01 -2.12
C GLN A 216 -15.13 12.31 -1.93
N GLN A 217 -15.75 13.08 -2.82
CA GLN A 217 -17.20 13.31 -2.80
C GLN A 217 -17.99 12.01 -2.97
N LYS A 218 -17.60 11.13 -3.89
CA LYS A 218 -18.22 9.82 -4.07
C LYS A 218 -18.07 8.93 -2.83
N GLU A 219 -16.92 8.99 -2.17
CA GLU A 219 -16.69 8.24 -0.94
C GLU A 219 -17.56 8.75 0.22
N ILE A 220 -17.70 10.07 0.35
CA ILE A 220 -18.60 10.71 1.32
C ILE A 220 -20.05 10.29 1.07
N GLU A 221 -20.52 10.35 -0.18
CA GLU A 221 -21.88 9.92 -0.55
C GLU A 221 -22.11 8.44 -0.21
N LYS A 222 -21.13 7.58 -0.47
CA LYS A 222 -21.19 6.16 -0.10
C LYS A 222 -21.27 5.98 1.41
N LEU A 223 -20.46 6.69 2.19
CA LEU A 223 -20.50 6.62 3.65
C LEU A 223 -21.81 7.14 4.22
N MET A 224 -22.36 8.22 3.66
CA MET A 224 -23.69 8.71 4.03
C MET A 224 -24.77 7.66 3.77
N SER A 225 -24.74 6.99 2.61
CA SER A 225 -25.70 5.93 2.31
C SER A 225 -25.66 4.78 3.32
N TYR A 226 -24.48 4.42 3.84
CA TYR A 226 -24.36 3.40 4.89
C TYR A 226 -24.86 3.88 6.25
N ILE A 227 -24.72 5.17 6.57
CA ILE A 227 -25.28 5.75 7.79
C ILE A 227 -26.81 5.70 7.72
N ASP A 228 -27.39 6.13 6.61
CA ASP A 228 -28.83 6.11 6.39
C ASP A 228 -29.38 4.67 6.43
N GLU A 229 -28.69 3.72 5.78
CA GLU A 229 -29.05 2.30 5.82
C GLU A 229 -29.02 1.76 7.26
N LYS A 230 -27.98 2.09 8.04
CA LYS A 230 -27.87 1.68 9.44
C LYS A 230 -29.00 2.24 10.31
N GLU A 231 -29.37 3.50 10.12
CA GLU A 231 -30.51 4.10 10.85
C GLU A 231 -31.82 3.41 10.49
N SER A 232 -32.04 3.11 9.20
CA SER A 232 -33.22 2.39 8.75
C SER A 232 -33.29 0.96 9.32
N LEU A 233 -32.16 0.26 9.39
CA LEU A 233 -32.06 -1.08 9.97
C LEU A 233 -32.34 -1.06 11.48
N LYS A 234 -31.84 -0.04 12.19
CA LYS A 234 -32.12 0.14 13.61
C LYS A 234 -33.60 0.41 13.87
N ALA A 235 -34.22 1.28 13.09
CA ALA A 235 -35.66 1.56 13.20
C ALA A 235 -36.50 0.29 12.92
N ASN A 236 -36.12 -0.50 11.91
CA ASN A 236 -36.77 -1.77 11.61
C ASN A 236 -36.61 -2.80 12.73
N ALA A 237 -35.42 -2.89 13.33
CA ALA A 237 -35.16 -3.78 14.47
C ALA A 237 -35.98 -3.38 15.71
N GLU A 238 -36.04 -2.07 16.03
CA GLU A 238 -36.85 -1.56 17.13
C GLU A 238 -38.34 -1.82 16.91
N LYS A 239 -38.83 -1.67 15.67
CA LYS A 239 -40.21 -2.02 15.31
C LYS A 239 -40.50 -3.51 15.52
N LYS A 240 -39.64 -4.40 15.01
CA LYS A 240 -39.78 -5.85 15.19
C LYS A 240 -39.76 -6.24 16.67
N TYR A 241 -38.85 -5.66 17.44
CA TYR A 241 -38.77 -5.88 18.89
C TYR A 241 -40.05 -5.47 19.61
N ASN A 242 -40.60 -4.30 19.28
CA ASN A 242 -41.86 -3.83 19.87
C ASN A 242 -43.05 -4.72 19.47
N ASP A 243 -43.12 -5.16 18.22
CA ASP A 243 -44.15 -6.08 17.73
C ASP A 243 -44.08 -7.44 18.46
N GLU A 244 -42.88 -8.00 18.63
CA GLU A 244 -42.67 -9.25 19.38
C GLU A 244 -43.00 -9.09 20.87
N LYS A 245 -42.63 -7.96 21.48
CA LYS A 245 -42.99 -7.64 22.86
C LYS A 245 -44.51 -7.60 23.05
N MET A 246 -45.22 -6.90 22.16
CA MET A 246 -46.70 -6.86 22.19
C MET A 246 -47.31 -8.25 21.97
N ARG A 247 -46.74 -9.07 21.07
CA ARG A 247 -47.19 -10.47 20.87
C ARG A 247 -46.97 -11.31 22.13
N ALA A 248 -45.82 -11.17 22.79
CA ALA A 248 -45.50 -11.90 24.01
C ALA A 248 -46.46 -11.51 25.15
N GLU A 249 -46.81 -10.23 25.27
CA GLU A 249 -47.80 -9.75 26.24
C GLU A 249 -49.20 -10.35 25.96
N LYS A 250 -49.66 -10.30 24.70
CA LYS A 250 -50.92 -10.95 24.30
C LYS A 250 -50.95 -12.45 24.56
N LEU A 251 -49.85 -13.16 24.31
CA LEU A 251 -49.74 -14.59 24.60
C LEU A 251 -49.77 -14.88 26.11
N LYS A 252 -49.13 -14.03 26.93
CA LYS A 252 -49.22 -14.14 28.40
C LYS A 252 -50.65 -13.94 28.88
N GLU A 253 -51.35 -12.94 28.38
CA GLU A 253 -52.76 -12.71 28.72
C GLU A 253 -53.64 -13.89 28.31
N ALA A 254 -53.47 -14.42 27.09
CA ALA A 254 -54.19 -15.58 26.61
C ALA A 254 -53.90 -16.85 27.44
N LEU A 255 -52.65 -17.04 27.85
CA LEU A 255 -52.23 -18.15 28.71
C LEU A 255 -52.94 -18.07 30.07
N VAL A 256 -52.95 -16.89 30.71
CA VAL A 256 -53.65 -16.68 31.99
C VAL A 256 -55.15 -16.93 31.85
N GLN A 257 -55.77 -16.46 30.76
CA GLN A 257 -57.18 -16.74 30.48
C GLN A 257 -57.44 -18.24 30.35
N LYS A 258 -56.62 -18.96 29.57
CA LYS A 258 -56.77 -20.41 29.38
C LYS A 258 -56.51 -21.21 30.64
N GLN A 259 -55.59 -20.79 31.50
CA GLN A 259 -55.39 -21.38 32.83
C GLN A 259 -56.64 -21.23 33.69
N SER A 260 -57.23 -20.02 33.74
CA SER A 260 -58.47 -19.80 34.51
C SER A 260 -59.68 -20.59 33.96
N GLU A 261 -59.77 -20.76 32.64
CA GLU A 261 -60.78 -21.60 32.00
C GLU A 261 -60.58 -23.08 32.36
N MET A 262 -59.32 -23.56 32.32
CA MET A 262 -58.95 -24.92 32.71
C MET A 262 -59.32 -25.19 34.17
N GLU A 263 -58.96 -24.30 35.11
CA GLU A 263 -59.32 -24.43 36.52
C GLU A 263 -60.84 -24.48 36.73
N ARG A 264 -61.60 -23.64 36.01
CA ARG A 264 -63.08 -23.67 36.05
C ARG A 264 -63.63 -25.00 35.53
N LEU A 265 -63.08 -25.54 34.44
CA LEU A 265 -63.48 -26.84 33.89
C LEU A 265 -63.11 -27.98 34.84
N GLU A 266 -61.93 -27.95 35.46
CA GLU A 266 -61.53 -28.92 36.48
C GLU A 266 -62.48 -28.92 37.67
N GLN A 267 -62.88 -27.73 38.16
CA GLN A 267 -63.88 -27.61 39.22
C GLN A 267 -65.22 -28.23 38.81
N LYS A 268 -65.70 -27.95 37.57
CA LYS A 268 -66.94 -28.54 37.04
C LYS A 268 -66.86 -30.06 36.93
N VAL A 269 -65.75 -30.60 36.43
CA VAL A 269 -65.50 -32.05 36.33
C VAL A 269 -65.45 -32.68 37.73
N ARG A 270 -64.76 -32.05 38.69
CA ARG A 270 -64.70 -32.50 40.07
C ARG A 270 -66.08 -32.55 40.73
N LEU A 271 -66.94 -31.56 40.47
CA LEU A 271 -68.34 -31.57 40.93
C LEU A 271 -69.15 -32.68 40.25
N ALA A 272 -68.99 -32.86 38.93
CA ALA A 272 -69.68 -33.92 38.18
C ALA A 272 -69.32 -35.33 38.72
N TYR A 273 -68.05 -35.57 39.07
CA TYR A 273 -67.62 -36.81 39.72
C TYR A 273 -68.27 -37.04 41.10
N LYS A 274 -68.52 -35.97 41.86
CA LYS A 274 -69.15 -36.08 43.19
C LYS A 274 -70.65 -36.35 43.10
N VAL A 275 -71.34 -35.71 42.14
CA VAL A 275 -72.81 -35.69 42.08
C VAL A 275 -73.37 -36.89 41.31
N THR A 276 -72.69 -37.38 40.27
CA THR A 276 -73.22 -38.47 39.41
C THR A 276 -72.68 -39.84 39.82
N GLU A 277 -73.52 -40.89 39.81
CA GLU A 277 -73.10 -42.26 40.11
C GLU A 277 -72.04 -42.78 39.12
N MET A 278 -72.23 -42.48 37.83
CA MET A 278 -71.26 -42.80 36.79
C MET A 278 -69.94 -42.05 36.98
N GLY A 279 -69.99 -40.80 37.46
CA GLY A 279 -68.80 -40.04 37.82
C GLY A 279 -68.02 -40.64 38.99
N LYS A 280 -68.70 -41.18 40.01
CA LYS A 280 -68.04 -41.91 41.10
C LYS A 280 -67.29 -43.14 40.59
N LEU A 281 -67.92 -43.92 39.69
CA LEU A 281 -67.28 -45.08 39.07
C LEU A 281 -66.04 -44.70 38.25
N VAL A 282 -66.11 -43.63 37.45
CA VAL A 282 -64.95 -43.14 36.68
C VAL A 282 -63.84 -42.64 37.61
N SER A 283 -64.18 -41.97 38.73
CA SER A 283 -63.17 -41.52 39.70
C SER A 283 -62.44 -42.68 40.37
N LEU A 284 -63.16 -43.75 40.74
CA LEU A 284 -62.57 -44.98 41.30
C LEU A 284 -61.70 -45.71 40.28
N ALA A 285 -62.15 -45.78 39.01
CA ALA A 285 -61.37 -46.37 37.93
C ALA A 285 -60.06 -45.59 37.69
N ARG A 286 -60.11 -44.26 37.73
CA ARG A 286 -58.90 -43.43 37.59
C ARG A 286 -57.96 -43.57 38.78
N GLU A 287 -58.48 -43.61 40.01
CA GLU A 287 -57.68 -43.88 41.20
C GLU A 287 -57.01 -45.26 41.13
N SER A 288 -57.72 -46.28 40.63
CA SER A 288 -57.16 -47.61 40.37
C SER A 288 -56.03 -47.54 39.35
N LEU A 289 -56.22 -46.84 38.22
CA LEU A 289 -55.19 -46.67 37.20
C LEU A 289 -53.98 -45.87 37.69
N GLU A 290 -54.17 -44.85 38.53
CA GLU A 290 -53.09 -44.08 39.13
C GLU A 290 -52.29 -44.94 40.15
N LYS A 291 -52.98 -45.76 40.94
CA LYS A 291 -52.34 -46.76 41.81
C LYS A 291 -51.58 -47.81 41.01
N ASP A 292 -52.17 -48.33 39.94
CA ASP A 292 -51.54 -49.31 39.06
C ASP A 292 -50.33 -48.69 38.35
N LYS A 293 -50.43 -47.44 37.87
CA LYS A 293 -49.31 -46.72 37.27
C LYS A 293 -48.18 -46.47 38.28
N ALA A 294 -48.52 -46.03 39.50
CA ALA A 294 -47.53 -45.84 40.56
C ALA A 294 -46.87 -47.17 40.94
N TRP A 295 -47.66 -48.24 41.05
CA TRP A 295 -47.16 -49.60 41.27
C TRP A 295 -46.25 -50.06 40.12
N ILE A 296 -46.63 -49.84 38.86
CA ILE A 296 -45.81 -50.13 37.67
C ILE A 296 -44.51 -49.32 37.72
N GLN A 297 -44.57 -48.02 38.03
CA GLN A 297 -43.37 -47.17 38.15
C GLN A 297 -42.45 -47.62 39.28
N ILE A 298 -42.99 -48.06 40.42
CA ILE A 298 -42.21 -48.61 41.53
C ILE A 298 -41.61 -49.97 41.12
N MET A 299 -42.40 -50.88 40.54
CA MET A 299 -41.93 -52.21 40.14
C MET A 299 -40.90 -52.16 39.01
N LEU A 300 -41.07 -51.27 38.03
CA LEU A 300 -40.10 -51.03 36.96
C LEU A 300 -38.90 -50.23 37.47
N GLY A 301 -39.11 -49.22 38.32
CA GLY A 301 -38.03 -48.41 38.89
C GLY A 301 -37.18 -49.15 39.92
N HIS A 302 -37.70 -50.22 40.53
CA HIS A 302 -36.99 -51.00 41.55
C HIS A 302 -36.35 -52.29 41.00
N ASN A 303 -36.77 -52.78 39.83
CA ASN A 303 -36.17 -53.96 39.17
C ASN A 303 -35.35 -53.63 37.91
N VAL A 304 -35.37 -52.38 37.43
CA VAL A 304 -34.29 -51.91 36.58
C VAL A 304 -33.15 -51.55 37.51
N GLU A 305 -32.11 -52.39 37.56
CA GLU A 305 -30.76 -52.02 38.01
C GLU A 305 -30.30 -50.84 37.13
N THR A 306 -30.84 -49.66 37.43
CA THR A 306 -30.47 -48.42 36.78
C THR A 306 -29.04 -48.14 37.19
N GLU A 307 -28.18 -48.07 36.18
CA GLU A 307 -26.77 -47.71 36.25
C GLU A 307 -25.79 -48.87 36.50
N THR A 308 -25.85 -49.93 35.68
CA THR A 308 -24.58 -50.60 35.37
C THR A 308 -23.64 -49.55 34.73
N PRO A 309 -22.38 -49.41 35.18
CA PRO A 309 -21.45 -48.40 34.67
C PRO A 309 -21.28 -48.49 33.15
N GLU A 310 -21.42 -49.68 32.58
CA GLU A 310 -21.42 -49.92 31.14
C GLU A 310 -22.55 -49.21 30.39
N PHE A 311 -23.76 -49.13 30.96
CA PHE A 311 -24.87 -48.42 30.34
C PHE A 311 -24.67 -46.89 30.39
N GLN A 312 -24.18 -46.37 31.52
CA GLN A 312 -23.82 -44.95 31.65
C GLN A 312 -22.76 -44.55 30.61
N GLU A 313 -21.76 -45.41 30.43
CA GLU A 313 -20.68 -45.21 29.47
C GLU A 313 -21.19 -45.28 28.02
N ALA A 314 -22.02 -46.28 27.70
CA ALA A 314 -22.65 -46.41 26.39
C ALA A 314 -23.58 -45.23 26.06
N TYR A 315 -24.34 -44.75 27.04
CA TYR A 315 -25.21 -43.58 26.89
C TYR A 315 -24.42 -42.30 26.67
N ASN A 316 -23.35 -42.07 27.45
CA ASN A 316 -22.46 -40.93 27.26
C ASN A 316 -21.76 -40.98 25.90
N LYS A 317 -21.34 -42.16 25.46
CA LYS A 317 -20.76 -42.38 24.12
C LYS A 317 -21.78 -42.08 23.02
N ALA A 318 -23.02 -42.56 23.15
CA ALA A 318 -24.09 -42.27 22.21
C ALA A 318 -24.40 -40.78 22.14
N LYS A 319 -24.50 -40.10 23.29
CA LYS A 319 -24.71 -38.65 23.37
C LYS A 319 -23.59 -37.88 22.67
N ARG A 320 -22.34 -38.31 22.86
CA ARG A 320 -21.16 -37.72 22.22
C ARG A 320 -21.13 -37.94 20.72
N ILE A 321 -21.56 -39.11 20.24
CA ILE A 321 -21.70 -39.39 18.81
C ILE A 321 -22.77 -38.51 18.18
N VAL A 322 -23.91 -38.31 18.86
CA VAL A 322 -24.99 -37.45 18.36
C VAL A 322 -24.55 -35.98 18.30
N THR A 323 -23.86 -35.45 19.32
CA THR A 323 -23.34 -34.09 19.27
C THR A 323 -22.27 -33.93 18.19
N LEU A 324 -21.38 -34.91 17.99
CA LEU A 324 -20.39 -34.88 16.91
C LEU A 324 -21.04 -34.92 15.52
N LYS A 325 -22.07 -35.77 15.33
CA LYS A 325 -22.83 -35.81 14.07
C LYS A 325 -23.50 -34.47 13.77
N ARG A 326 -24.02 -33.80 14.81
CA ARG A 326 -24.61 -32.46 14.66
C ARG A 326 -23.57 -31.41 14.28
N GLN A 327 -22.43 -31.39 14.95
CA GLN A 327 -21.34 -30.46 14.62
C GLN A 327 -20.81 -30.69 13.19
N LEU A 328 -20.70 -31.96 12.76
CA LEU A 328 -20.34 -32.31 11.39
C LEU A 328 -21.37 -31.80 10.37
N ALA A 329 -22.67 -31.91 10.66
CA ALA A 329 -23.71 -31.39 9.78
C ALA A 329 -23.63 -29.85 9.69
N GLU A 330 -23.44 -29.15 10.80
CA GLU A 330 -23.30 -27.69 10.84
C GLU A 330 -22.04 -27.23 10.06
N GLU A 331 -20.91 -27.93 10.20
CA GLU A 331 -19.70 -27.65 9.41
C GLU A 331 -19.88 -27.99 7.93
N GLN A 332 -20.56 -29.07 7.58
CA GLN A 332 -20.89 -29.41 6.20
C GLN A 332 -21.79 -28.35 5.55
N GLU A 333 -22.77 -27.83 6.28
CA GLU A 333 -23.60 -26.71 5.82
C GLU A 333 -22.79 -25.43 5.62
N ARG A 334 -21.86 -25.10 6.54
CA ARG A 334 -20.95 -23.95 6.38
C ARG A 334 -20.05 -24.11 5.16
N ILE A 335 -19.43 -25.28 4.99
CA ILE A 335 -18.57 -25.59 3.84
C ILE A 335 -19.38 -25.48 2.55
N TYR A 336 -20.60 -26.03 2.52
CA TYR A 336 -21.49 -25.93 1.37
C TYR A 336 -21.88 -24.48 1.06
N ALA A 337 -22.15 -23.65 2.08
CA ALA A 337 -22.42 -22.22 1.94
C ALA A 337 -21.25 -21.44 1.33
N LEU A 338 -20.02 -21.77 1.76
CA LEU A 338 -18.80 -21.15 1.24
C LEU A 338 -18.49 -21.58 -0.20
N LEU A 339 -18.81 -22.82 -0.57
CA LEU A 339 -18.63 -23.36 -1.92
C LEU A 339 -19.71 -22.88 -2.91
N HIS A 340 -20.93 -22.58 -2.44
CA HIS A 340 -22.07 -22.19 -3.29
C HIS A 340 -22.73 -20.88 -2.82
N PRO A 341 -21.99 -19.74 -2.79
CA PRO A 341 -22.50 -18.48 -2.25
C PRO A 341 -23.67 -17.87 -3.05
N GLY A 342 -23.96 -18.40 -4.25
CA GLY A 342 -25.07 -17.96 -5.11
C GLY A 342 -26.40 -18.70 -4.89
N GLU A 343 -26.41 -19.91 -4.34
CA GLU A 343 -27.62 -20.74 -4.26
C GLU A 343 -28.39 -20.58 -2.93
N MET A 344 -27.74 -20.14 -1.86
CA MET A 344 -28.38 -19.96 -0.54
C MET A 344 -29.34 -18.76 -0.43
N LYS A 345 -29.33 -17.81 -1.37
CA LYS A 345 -30.30 -16.70 -1.35
C LYS A 345 -31.72 -17.14 -1.70
N ASN A 346 -31.90 -18.25 -2.42
CA ASN A 346 -33.22 -18.71 -2.85
C ASN A 346 -33.88 -19.71 -1.88
N SER A 347 -33.11 -20.36 -0.99
CA SER A 347 -33.65 -21.37 -0.06
C SER A 347 -34.21 -20.78 1.24
N VAL A 348 -33.73 -19.62 1.69
CA VAL A 348 -34.28 -18.92 2.87
C VAL A 348 -35.61 -18.22 2.54
N GLU A 349 -35.79 -17.73 1.30
CA GLU A 349 -37.06 -17.11 0.87
C GLU A 349 -38.20 -18.13 0.69
N GLN A 350 -37.91 -19.43 0.52
CA GLN A 350 -38.95 -20.46 0.40
C GLN A 350 -39.44 -21.02 1.75
N THR A 351 -38.63 -20.97 2.81
CA THR A 351 -39.05 -21.44 4.15
C THR A 351 -39.84 -20.41 4.95
N GLU A 352 -39.80 -19.12 4.59
CA GLU A 352 -40.66 -18.08 5.21
C GLU A 352 -42.03 -17.94 4.51
N ALA A 353 -42.26 -18.63 3.39
CA ALA A 353 -43.50 -18.59 2.61
C ALA A 353 -44.45 -19.79 2.86
N GLN A 354 -44.13 -20.69 3.80
CA GLN A 354 -45.00 -21.76 4.31
C GLN A 354 -45.20 -21.60 5.81
#